data_AF-A0A954GKL6-F1
#
_entry.id   AF-A0A954GKL6-F1
#
_cell.length_a   1.000
_cell.length_b   1.000
_cell.length_c   1.000
_cell.angle_alpha   90.00
_cell.angle_beta   90.00
_cell.angle_gamma   90.00
#
_symmetry.space_group_name_H-M   'P 1'
#
loop_
_entity.id
_entity.type
_entity.pdbx_description
1 polymer ?
#
loop_
_entity_poly.entity_id
_entity_poly.type
_entity_poly.pdbx_seq_one_letter_code
_entity_poly.pdbx_strand_id
1 'polypeptide(L)'
;MSRPRKPWLRKSNKCWYVEIDGKQVNLGRNKTAAHRRFHALMAEPIATVPNGPDITFTEIADQFLEWVKQNRAVDTFEWYQQRIERFCRRQRITTADHPVQVSQQ
;
A
#
# COMPACT_ATOMS: atom_id res chain seq x y z
N MET A 1 1.87 -16.51 4.55
CA MET A 1 3.07 -16.47 5.42
C MET A 1 4.25 -15.97 4.59
N SER A 2 4.83 -14.83 4.94
CA SER A 2 6.02 -14.28 4.25
C SER A 2 7.24 -15.11 4.66
N ARG A 3 7.84 -15.82 3.70
CA ARG A 3 9.09 -16.55 3.94
C ARG A 3 10.20 -15.50 4.11
N PRO A 4 10.98 -15.50 5.20
CA PRO A 4 12.05 -14.52 5.36
C PRO A 4 13.00 -14.63 4.16
N ARG A 5 13.31 -13.47 3.56
CA ARG A 5 14.17 -13.33 2.38
C ARG A 5 15.59 -13.77 2.77
N LYS A 6 15.97 -15.03 2.55
CA LYS A 6 17.31 -15.54 2.93
C LYS A 6 18.36 -15.10 1.90
N PRO A 7 19.52 -14.54 2.33
CA PRO A 7 20.65 -14.30 1.44
C PRO A 7 21.13 -15.59 0.77
N TRP A 8 21.46 -15.54 -0.52
CA TRP A 8 21.93 -16.69 -1.31
C TRP A 8 23.21 -16.35 -2.09
N LEU A 9 24.08 -17.34 -2.27
CA LEU A 9 25.33 -17.19 -3.02
C LEU A 9 25.10 -17.47 -4.51
N ARG A 10 25.43 -16.51 -5.36
CA ARG A 10 25.40 -16.70 -6.82
C ARG A 10 26.67 -17.40 -7.29
N LYS A 11 26.51 -18.50 -8.03
CA LYS A 11 27.63 -19.32 -8.52
C LYS A 11 28.54 -18.60 -9.52
N SER A 12 27.99 -17.71 -10.35
CA SER A 12 28.75 -17.07 -11.45
C SER A 12 29.83 -16.10 -10.97
N ASN A 13 29.53 -15.25 -9.98
CA ASN A 13 30.46 -14.21 -9.51
C ASN A 13 30.87 -14.36 -8.04
N LYS A 14 30.42 -15.44 -7.38
CA LYS A 14 30.67 -15.76 -5.96
C LYS A 14 30.27 -14.60 -5.02
N CYS A 15 29.22 -13.86 -5.37
CA CYS A 15 28.65 -12.80 -4.54
C CYS A 15 27.34 -13.26 -3.88
N TRP A 16 27.08 -12.73 -2.69
CA TRP A 16 25.83 -12.90 -1.96
C TRP A 16 24.77 -11.94 -2.46
N TYR A 17 23.54 -12.40 -2.59
CA TYR A 17 22.39 -11.63 -3.03
C TYR A 17 21.19 -11.85 -2.12
N VAL A 18 20.27 -10.89 -2.10
CA VAL A 18 18.92 -11.02 -1.54
C VAL A 18 17.91 -10.39 -2.49
N GLU A 19 16.68 -10.90 -2.51
CA GLU A 19 15.60 -10.32 -3.30
C GLU A 19 14.69 -9.45 -2.42
N ILE A 20 14.69 -8.14 -2.67
CA ILE A 20 13.87 -7.13 -1.99
C ILE A 20 12.98 -6.47 -3.04
N ASP A 21 11.66 -6.58 -2.87
CA ASP A 21 10.63 -6.01 -3.76
C ASP A 21 10.85 -6.28 -5.25
N GLY A 22 11.11 -7.55 -5.60
CA GLY A 22 11.36 -7.98 -6.97
C GLY A 22 12.73 -7.57 -7.54
N LYS A 23 13.56 -6.87 -6.75
CA LYS A 23 14.92 -6.45 -7.13
C LYS A 23 15.98 -7.28 -6.41
N GLN A 24 17.01 -7.68 -7.15
CA GLN A 24 18.15 -8.43 -6.61
C GLN A 24 19.23 -7.47 -6.10
N VAL A 25 19.45 -7.44 -4.79
CA VAL A 25 20.44 -6.57 -4.15
C VAL A 25 21.73 -7.36 -3.88
N ASN A 26 22.87 -6.83 -4.35
CA ASN A 26 24.19 -7.42 -4.12
C ASN A 26 24.71 -7.07 -2.71
N LEU A 27 24.99 -8.09 -1.91
CA LEU A 27 25.47 -7.96 -0.53
C LEU A 27 27.00 -8.04 -0.42
N GLY A 28 27.70 -8.46 -1.48
CA GLY A 28 29.16 -8.60 -1.54
C GLY A 28 29.64 -10.06 -1.50
N ARG A 29 30.96 -10.28 -1.64
CA ARG A 29 31.56 -11.63 -1.72
C ARG A 29 31.76 -12.29 -0.36
N ASN A 30 32.04 -11.51 0.67
CA ASN A 30 32.31 -12.02 2.01
C ASN A 30 31.00 -12.37 2.73
N LYS A 31 30.87 -13.62 3.19
CA LYS A 31 29.66 -14.14 3.85
C LYS A 31 29.28 -13.34 5.09
N THR A 32 30.22 -13.07 5.98
CA THR A 32 29.97 -12.36 7.25
C THR A 32 29.55 -10.91 6.98
N ALA A 33 30.26 -10.23 6.08
CA ALA A 33 29.91 -8.86 5.67
C ALA A 33 28.54 -8.81 4.98
N ALA A 34 28.20 -9.80 4.15
CA ALA A 34 26.91 -9.90 3.48
C ALA A 34 25.75 -10.10 4.47
N HIS A 35 25.92 -10.93 5.50
CA HIS A 35 24.91 -11.11 6.54
C HIS A 35 24.71 -9.81 7.34
N ARG A 36 25.79 -9.12 7.71
CA ARG A 36 25.70 -7.81 8.38
C ARG A 36 24.95 -6.79 7.53
N ARG A 37 25.25 -6.73 6.22
CA ARG A 37 24.57 -5.84 5.26
C ARG A 37 23.10 -6.21 5.08
N PHE A 38 22.77 -7.50 5.06
CA PHE A 38 21.39 -7.96 5.04
C PHE A 38 20.63 -7.53 6.30
N HIS A 39 21.21 -7.69 7.49
CA HIS A 39 20.58 -7.23 8.73
C HIS A 39 20.37 -5.71 8.75
N ALA A 40 21.33 -4.93 8.26
CA ALA A 40 21.17 -3.49 8.12
C ALA A 40 20.02 -3.12 7.17
N LEU A 41 19.97 -3.75 5.99
CA LEU A 41 18.89 -3.54 4.99
C LEU A 41 17.51 -3.94 5.50
N MET A 42 17.40 -4.93 6.39
CA MET A 42 16.12 -5.33 7.00
C MET A 42 15.73 -4.44 8.19
N ALA A 43 16.67 -3.68 8.76
CA ALA A 43 16.42 -2.74 9.84
C ALA A 43 16.08 -1.33 9.33
N GLU A 44 16.44 -1.01 8.08
CA GLU A 44 16.01 0.22 7.44
C GLU A 44 14.47 0.24 7.32
N PRO A 45 13.80 1.33 7.74
CA PRO A 45 12.38 1.48 7.46
C PRO A 45 12.22 1.41 5.94
N ILE A 46 11.37 0.49 5.47
CA ILE A 46 11.04 0.37 4.05
C ILE A 46 10.62 1.76 3.61
N ALA A 47 11.45 2.40 2.78
CA ALA A 47 11.11 3.65 2.16
C ALA A 47 9.81 3.37 1.41
N THR A 48 8.70 3.86 1.95
CA THR A 48 7.41 3.80 1.30
C THR A 48 7.63 4.46 -0.05
N VAL A 49 7.53 3.65 -1.12
CA VAL A 49 7.48 4.18 -2.48
C VAL A 49 6.48 5.34 -2.45
N PRO A 50 6.80 6.55 -2.94
CA PRO A 50 5.82 7.62 -3.01
C PRO A 50 4.70 7.11 -3.91
N ASN A 51 3.59 6.71 -3.30
CA ASN A 51 2.49 6.05 -3.97
C ASN A 51 1.63 7.13 -4.63
N GLY A 52 2.03 7.62 -5.81
CA GLY A 52 1.22 8.57 -6.58
C GLY A 52 0.81 9.82 -5.77
N PRO A 53 -0.19 10.60 -6.21
CA PRO A 53 -0.84 11.56 -5.33
C PRO A 53 -1.42 10.82 -4.12
N ASP A 54 -1.30 11.41 -2.93
CA ASP A 54 -1.83 10.89 -1.66
C ASP A 54 -3.36 10.91 -1.67
N ILE A 55 -3.98 10.09 -2.53
CA ILE A 55 -5.42 9.92 -2.57
C ILE A 55 -5.83 8.98 -1.44
N THR A 56 -6.68 9.51 -0.57
CA THR A 56 -7.26 8.79 0.55
C THR A 56 -8.34 7.83 0.06
N PHE A 57 -8.57 6.76 0.83
CA PHE A 57 -9.70 5.86 0.59
C PHE A 57 -11.04 6.62 0.57
N THR A 58 -11.18 7.64 1.41
CA THR A 58 -12.40 8.46 1.52
C THR A 58 -12.66 9.23 0.23
N GLU A 59 -11.65 9.82 -0.40
CA GLU A 59 -11.82 10.51 -1.69
C GLU A 59 -12.20 9.55 -2.82
N ILE A 60 -11.70 8.32 -2.81
CA ILE A 60 -12.09 7.29 -3.79
C ILE A 60 -13.54 6.87 -3.54
N ALA A 61 -13.91 6.67 -2.28
CA ALA A 61 -15.25 6.25 -1.89
C ALA A 61 -16.30 7.30 -2.26
N ASP A 62 -15.99 8.59 -2.05
CA ASP A 62 -16.89 9.69 -2.39
C ASP A 62 -17.09 9.80 -3.91
N GLN A 63 -16.00 9.74 -4.69
CA GLN A 63 -16.08 9.73 -6.16
C GLN A 63 -16.89 8.54 -6.69
N PHE A 64 -16.70 7.37 -6.09
CA PHE A 64 -17.48 6.17 -6.42
C PHE A 64 -18.97 6.36 -6.11
N LEU A 65 -19.31 6.87 -4.93
CA LEU A 65 -20.69 7.09 -4.53
C LEU A 65 -21.39 8.12 -5.41
N GLU A 66 -20.69 9.19 -5.80
CA GLU A 66 -21.23 10.19 -6.73
C GLU A 66 -21.52 9.56 -8.11
N TRP A 67 -20.59 8.76 -8.63
CA TRP A 67 -20.84 8.02 -9.87
C TRP A 67 -22.02 7.07 -9.74
N VAL A 68 -22.13 6.31 -8.64
CA VAL A 68 -23.25 5.39 -8.41
C VAL A 68 -24.58 6.16 -8.36
N LYS A 69 -24.63 7.30 -7.68
CA LYS A 69 -25.82 8.15 -7.58
C LYS A 69 -26.33 8.60 -8.95
N GLN A 70 -25.42 8.92 -9.87
CA GLN A 70 -25.76 9.38 -11.21
C GLN A 70 -26.12 8.24 -12.18
N ASN A 71 -25.60 7.03 -11.95
CA ASN A 71 -25.63 5.95 -12.95
C ASN A 71 -26.43 4.70 -12.52
N ARG A 72 -26.88 4.62 -11.27
CA ARG A 72 -27.54 3.43 -10.69
C ARG A 72 -28.84 3.79 -9.97
N ALA A 73 -29.62 2.77 -9.65
CA ALA A 73 -30.85 2.92 -8.88
C ALA A 73 -30.54 3.42 -7.45
N VAL A 74 -31.50 4.14 -6.85
CA VAL A 74 -31.39 4.71 -5.49
C VAL A 74 -31.05 3.64 -4.46
N ASP A 75 -31.75 2.50 -4.48
CA ASP A 75 -31.47 1.37 -3.57
C ASP A 75 -30.03 0.86 -3.68
N THR A 76 -29.43 0.93 -4.88
CA THR A 76 -28.04 0.53 -5.10
C THR A 76 -27.09 1.54 -4.45
N PHE A 77 -27.36 2.84 -4.60
CA PHE A 77 -26.60 3.90 -3.94
C PHE A 77 -26.64 3.74 -2.41
N GLU A 78 -27.83 3.62 -1.83
CA GLU A 78 -28.01 3.48 -0.38
C GLU A 78 -27.28 2.24 0.17
N TRP A 79 -27.34 1.12 -0.55
CA TRP A 79 -26.65 -0.11 -0.17
C TRP A 79 -25.13 0.08 -0.10
N TYR A 80 -24.54 0.77 -1.08
CA TYR A 80 -23.11 1.06 -1.09
C TYR A 80 -22.73 2.07 0.01
N GLN A 81 -23.51 3.16 0.15
CA GLN A 81 -23.27 4.19 1.15
C GLN A 81 -23.21 3.58 2.56
N GLN A 82 -24.22 2.78 2.95
CA GLN A 82 -24.27 2.16 4.27
C GLN A 82 -23.07 1.26 4.56
N ARG A 83 -22.53 0.57 3.55
CA ARG A 83 -21.38 -0.33 3.72
C ARG A 83 -20.08 0.43 3.88
N ILE A 84 -19.89 1.46 3.07
CA ILE A 84 -18.72 2.34 3.15
C ILE A 84 -18.70 3.04 4.52
N GLU A 85 -19.83 3.59 4.97
CA GLU A 85 -19.95 4.20 6.29
C GLU A 85 -19.63 3.22 7.43
N ARG A 86 -20.17 1.99 7.38
CA ARG A 86 -19.85 0.95 8.37
C ARG A 86 -18.37 0.61 8.39
N PHE A 87 -17.74 0.53 7.22
CA PHE A 87 -16.30 0.28 7.10
C PHE A 87 -15.48 1.42 7.71
N CYS A 88 -15.75 2.68 7.34
CA CYS A 88 -15.06 3.85 7.86
C CYS A 88 -15.19 3.93 9.39
N ARG A 89 -16.40 3.73 9.93
CA ARG A 89 -16.65 3.70 11.37
C ARG A 89 -15.85 2.61 12.08
N ARG A 90 -15.78 1.40 11.51
CA ARG A 90 -15.06 0.27 12.10
C ARG A 90 -13.55 0.50 12.14
N GLN A 91 -13.00 1.10 11.09
CA GLN A 91 -11.56 1.35 10.96
C GLN A 91 -11.12 2.68 11.58
N ARG A 92 -12.05 3.46 12.14
CA ARG A 92 -11.81 4.82 12.63
C ARG A 92 -11.13 5.70 11.57
N ILE A 93 -11.52 5.49 10.31
CA ILE A 93 -11.14 6.35 9.21
C ILE A 93 -12.10 7.54 9.27
N THR A 94 -11.61 8.67 9.79
CA THR A 94 -12.31 9.93 9.71
C THR A 94 -12.26 10.37 8.25
N THR A 95 -13.42 10.49 7.60
CA THR A 95 -13.54 11.26 6.36
C THR A 95 -12.96 12.63 6.65
N ALA A 96 -11.77 12.91 6.11
CA ALA A 96 -11.09 14.16 6.35
C ALA A 96 -11.89 15.27 5.68
N ASP A 97 -12.83 15.83 6.44
CA ASP A 97 -13.31 17.21 6.39
C ASP A 97 -13.35 17.85 4.99
N HIS A 98 -13.92 17.14 4.02
CA HIS A 98 -14.39 17.74 2.79
C HIS A 98 -15.87 18.04 3.02
N PRO A 99 -16.24 19.31 3.29
CA PRO A 99 -17.64 19.69 3.26
C PRO A 99 -18.11 19.37 1.84
N VAL A 100 -18.94 18.34 1.71
CA VAL A 100 -19.72 18.12 0.49
C VAL A 100 -20.62 19.33 0.37
N GLN A 101 -20.13 20.35 -0.33
CA GLN A 101 -20.93 21.45 -0.83
C GLN A 101 -21.87 20.82 -1.85
N VAL A 102 -23.04 20.42 -1.37
CA VAL A 102 -24.19 20.15 -2.21
C VAL A 102 -24.62 21.50 -2.80
N SER A 103 -23.94 21.92 -3.87
CA SER A 103 -24.43 23.01 -4.70
C SER A 103 -25.61 22.48 -5.50
N GLN A 104 -26.81 22.77 -5.00
CA GLN A 104 -28.00 22.79 -5.83
C GLN A 104 -27.96 24.05 -6.70
N GLN A 105 -28.13 23.86 -8.01
CA GLN A 105 -28.64 24.88 -8.92
C GLN A 105 -29.49 24.21 -9.98
#